data_AF-A0A497NV38-F1
#
_entry.id   AF-A0A497NV38-F1
#
_cell.length_a   1.000
_cell.length_b   1.000
_cell.length_c   1.000
_cell.angle_alpha   90.00
_cell.angle_beta   90.00
_cell.angle_gamma   90.00
#
_symmetry.space_group_name_H-M   'P 1'
#
loop_
_entity.id
_entity.type
_entity.pdbx_description
1 polymer ?
#
loop_
_entity_poly.entity_id
_entity_poly.type
_entity_poly.pdbx_seq_one_letter_code
_entity_poly.pdbx_strand_id
1 'polypeptide(L)'
;QTTFYNNTPVTHVDMSQPYCPEIRSLLIETAKKRGVKVWDRAVLVCTEGPRYETPAEIEMFRRLGCDVVGMTGAPEAVLARELEMCYATICFVSNMAAGMQQRLTASEVVKVAKQKLPVIQQVLRETIKNLPKDRNCPCAHALRDARFRG
;
A
#
# COMPACT_ATOMS: atom_id res chain seq x y z
N GLN A 1 -15.05 2.88 -8.14
CA GLN A 1 -15.77 2.03 -7.17
C GLN A 1 -14.97 2.02 -5.88
N THR A 2 -15.60 2.27 -4.73
CA THR A 2 -14.92 2.32 -3.41
C THR A 2 -15.30 1.16 -2.49
N THR A 3 -16.35 0.39 -2.84
CA THR A 3 -16.79 -0.84 -2.16
C THR A 3 -17.52 -1.77 -3.14
N PHE A 4 -17.49 -3.08 -2.89
CA PHE A 4 -18.33 -4.09 -3.54
C PHE A 4 -19.73 -4.21 -2.91
N TYR A 5 -19.93 -3.71 -1.70
CA TYR A 5 -21.15 -3.88 -0.92
C TYR A 5 -22.04 -2.63 -0.93
N ASN A 6 -22.59 -2.30 -2.10
CA ASN A 6 -23.43 -1.09 -2.27
C ASN A 6 -24.89 -1.26 -1.77
N ASN A 7 -25.29 -2.46 -1.38
CA ASN A 7 -26.65 -2.82 -1.00
C ASN A 7 -26.70 -3.48 0.38
N THR A 8 -27.90 -3.63 0.95
CA THR A 8 -28.10 -4.38 2.19
C THR A 8 -27.81 -5.88 2.00
N PRO A 9 -27.29 -6.57 3.04
CA PRO A 9 -26.87 -6.02 4.32
C PRO A 9 -25.57 -5.19 4.21
N VAL A 10 -25.50 -4.09 4.95
CA VAL A 10 -24.30 -3.23 5.00
C VAL A 10 -23.13 -4.04 5.54
N THR A 11 -21.97 -3.93 4.89
CA THR A 11 -20.74 -4.64 5.27
C THR A 11 -19.70 -3.63 5.75
N HIS A 12 -19.26 -3.76 7.01
CA HIS A 12 -18.21 -2.98 7.63
C HIS A 12 -16.97 -3.85 7.85
N VAL A 13 -16.03 -3.80 6.90
CA VAL A 13 -14.80 -4.58 7.00
C VAL A 13 -13.77 -3.87 7.89
N ASP A 14 -13.10 -4.63 8.78
CA ASP A 14 -12.05 -4.06 9.61
C ASP A 14 -10.80 -3.72 8.78
N MET A 15 -10.35 -2.47 8.91
CA MET A 15 -9.18 -1.92 8.24
C MET A 15 -8.07 -1.53 9.22
N SER A 16 -8.16 -1.94 10.49
CA SER A 16 -7.12 -1.70 11.51
C SER A 16 -5.74 -2.19 11.07
N GLN A 17 -5.70 -3.25 10.25
CA GLN A 17 -4.51 -3.69 9.52
C GLN A 17 -4.85 -3.88 8.03
N PRO A 18 -4.67 -2.86 7.17
CA PRO A 18 -5.12 -2.91 5.78
C PRO A 18 -4.39 -4.00 4.97
N TYR A 19 -3.13 -4.24 5.29
CA TYR A 19 -2.26 -5.15 4.57
C TYR A 19 -2.10 -6.50 5.28
N CYS A 20 -1.88 -7.57 4.50
CA CYS A 20 -1.61 -8.92 4.98
C CYS A 20 -0.28 -8.98 5.74
N PRO A 21 -0.28 -9.40 7.02
CA PRO A 21 0.94 -9.46 7.82
C PRO A 21 1.94 -10.51 7.31
N GLU A 22 1.46 -11.64 6.78
CA GLU A 22 2.32 -12.69 6.21
C GLU A 22 3.07 -12.21 4.97
N ILE A 23 2.34 -11.65 3.98
CA ILE A 23 2.97 -11.14 2.74
C ILE A 23 3.92 -9.99 3.06
N ARG A 24 3.54 -9.07 3.95
CA ARG A 24 4.42 -7.96 4.36
C ARG A 24 5.72 -8.45 4.98
N SER A 25 5.63 -9.40 5.90
CA SER A 25 6.81 -9.94 6.58
C SER A 25 7.74 -10.61 5.56
N LEU A 26 7.19 -11.42 4.66
CA LEU A 26 7.97 -12.10 3.63
C LEU A 26 8.64 -11.13 2.65
N LEU A 27 7.94 -10.07 2.23
CA LEU A 27 8.49 -8.99 1.40
C LEU A 27 9.69 -8.32 2.08
N ILE A 28 9.55 -7.96 3.36
CA ILE A 28 10.58 -7.29 4.15
C ILE A 28 11.80 -8.21 4.31
N GLU A 29 11.59 -9.46 4.70
CA GLU A 29 12.65 -10.45 4.87
C GLU A 29 13.40 -10.72 3.56
N THR A 30 12.67 -10.89 2.47
CA THR A 30 13.23 -11.12 1.13
C THR A 30 14.10 -9.95 0.70
N ALA A 31 13.62 -8.72 0.90
CA ALA A 31 14.39 -7.52 0.58
C ALA A 31 15.67 -7.41 1.44
N LYS A 32 15.57 -7.65 2.76
CA LYS A 32 16.71 -7.64 3.69
C LYS A 32 17.76 -8.69 3.32
N LYS A 33 17.35 -9.93 3.02
CA LYS A 33 18.25 -11.02 2.57
C LYS A 33 19.00 -10.68 1.28
N ARG A 34 18.42 -9.83 0.42
CA ARG A 34 19.04 -9.36 -0.83
C ARG A 34 19.88 -8.08 -0.64
N GLY A 35 20.04 -7.59 0.59
CA GLY A 35 20.78 -6.35 0.87
C GLY A 35 20.06 -5.08 0.39
N VAL A 36 18.76 -5.16 0.08
CA VAL A 36 17.98 -4.00 -0.34
C VAL A 36 17.59 -3.20 0.89
N LYS A 37 17.97 -1.91 0.93
CA LYS A 37 17.50 -0.99 1.96
C LYS A 37 15.99 -0.81 1.85
N VAL A 38 15.25 -1.18 2.89
CA VAL A 38 13.80 -1.04 2.99
C VAL A 38 13.40 -0.41 4.32
N TRP A 39 12.32 0.36 4.28
CA TRP A 39 11.60 0.81 5.47
C TRP A 39 10.47 -0.19 5.72
N ASP A 40 10.37 -0.71 6.93
CA ASP A 40 9.39 -1.75 7.30
C ASP A 40 8.04 -1.18 7.78
N ARG A 41 7.93 0.15 7.88
CA ARG A 41 6.73 0.89 8.24
C ARG A 41 6.70 2.24 7.54
N ALA A 42 5.50 2.64 7.13
CA ALA A 42 5.19 3.97 6.62
C ALA A 42 3.66 4.17 6.67
N VAL A 43 3.22 5.38 6.96
CA VAL A 43 1.84 5.83 6.80
C VAL A 43 1.70 6.50 5.44
N LEU A 44 0.92 5.88 4.55
CA LEU A 44 0.62 6.41 3.22
C LEU A 44 -0.64 7.27 3.27
N VAL A 45 -0.53 8.53 2.85
CA VAL A 45 -1.70 9.33 2.47
C VAL A 45 -2.02 9.08 1.00
N CYS A 46 -3.28 8.75 0.72
CA CYS A 46 -3.78 8.58 -0.64
C CYS A 46 -4.55 9.84 -1.04
N THR A 47 -4.08 10.54 -2.06
CA THR A 47 -4.73 11.73 -2.63
C THR A 47 -5.41 11.37 -3.95
N GLU A 48 -6.36 12.19 -4.39
CA GLU A 48 -7.14 11.92 -5.62
C GLU A 48 -6.31 12.10 -6.91
N GLY A 49 -5.33 13.01 -6.93
CA GLY A 49 -4.65 13.42 -8.16
C GLY A 49 -5.60 14.12 -9.17
N PRO A 50 -5.22 14.25 -10.46
CA PRO A 50 -3.91 13.94 -11.05
C PRO A 50 -2.87 15.05 -10.79
N ARG A 51 -3.26 16.16 -10.18
CA ARG A 51 -2.31 17.19 -9.74
C ARG A 51 -1.44 16.64 -8.62
N TYR A 52 -0.21 17.13 -8.53
CA TYR A 52 0.54 17.02 -7.28
C TYR A 52 -0.09 17.90 -6.19
N GLU A 53 0.24 17.56 -4.96
CA GLU A 53 -0.14 18.29 -3.77
C GLU A 53 0.55 19.66 -3.74
N THR A 54 -0.04 20.60 -3.02
CA THR A 54 0.61 21.86 -2.67
C THR A 54 1.56 21.67 -1.48
N PRO A 55 2.57 22.54 -1.29
CA PRO A 55 3.41 22.49 -0.09
C PRO A 55 2.63 22.55 1.22
N ALA A 56 1.50 23.27 1.25
CA ALA A 56 0.64 23.37 2.43
C ALA A 56 -0.08 22.04 2.73
N GLU A 57 -0.56 21.34 1.70
CA GLU A 57 -1.15 20.00 1.85
C GLU A 57 -0.09 18.99 2.35
N ILE A 58 1.12 19.01 1.78
CA ILE A 58 2.21 18.13 2.23
C ILE A 58 2.57 18.40 3.69
N GLU A 59 2.69 19.66 4.11
CA GLU A 59 2.95 20.01 5.51
C GLU A 59 1.80 19.57 6.43
N MET A 60 0.55 19.71 5.98
CA MET A 60 -0.61 19.19 6.71
C MET A 60 -0.51 17.67 6.90
N PHE A 61 -0.25 16.90 5.84
CA PHE A 61 -0.13 15.44 5.93
C PHE A 61 1.04 15.01 6.83
N ARG A 62 2.16 15.73 6.77
CA ARG A 62 3.30 15.49 7.65
C ARG A 62 2.93 15.70 9.13
N ARG A 63 2.14 16.74 9.45
CA ARG A 63 1.63 16.99 10.81
C ARG A 63 0.62 15.94 11.27
N LEU A 64 -0.12 15.34 10.34
CA LEU A 64 -1.01 14.20 10.61
C LEU A 64 -0.25 12.87 10.78
N GLY A 65 1.07 12.86 10.61
CA GLY A 65 1.92 11.68 10.79
C GLY A 65 2.06 10.81 9.53
N CYS A 66 1.78 11.34 8.35
CA CYS A 66 2.00 10.63 7.09
C CYS A 66 3.48 10.67 6.68
N ASP A 67 3.99 9.53 6.21
CA ASP A 67 5.39 9.37 5.77
C ASP A 67 5.55 9.46 4.25
N VAL A 68 4.55 8.99 3.50
CA VAL A 68 4.56 8.94 2.03
C VAL A 68 3.21 9.37 1.46
N VAL A 69 3.23 9.97 0.26
CA VAL A 69 2.03 10.32 -0.50
C VAL A 69 1.96 9.51 -1.78
N GLY A 70 0.77 9.09 -2.16
CA GLY A 70 0.48 8.40 -3.42
C GLY A 70 -0.99 8.57 -3.80
N MET A 71 -1.40 7.97 -4.92
CA MET A 71 -2.76 8.16 -5.47
C MET A 71 -3.53 6.84 -5.68
N THR A 72 -2.93 5.69 -5.35
CA THR A 72 -3.49 4.38 -5.71
C THR A 72 -3.67 3.42 -4.54
N GLY A 73 -3.26 3.79 -3.33
CA GLY A 73 -3.36 2.91 -2.15
C GLY A 73 -4.80 2.66 -1.69
N ALA A 74 -5.67 3.65 -1.87
CA ALA A 74 -7.10 3.57 -1.62
C ALA A 74 -7.86 3.91 -2.93
N PRO A 75 -8.97 3.22 -3.24
CA PRO A 75 -9.64 2.18 -2.45
C PRO A 75 -9.06 0.76 -2.65
N GLU A 76 -7.96 0.57 -3.37
CA GLU A 76 -7.44 -0.76 -3.74
C GLU A 76 -7.25 -1.70 -2.53
N ALA A 77 -6.64 -1.22 -1.44
CA ALA A 77 -6.44 -2.02 -0.23
C ALA A 77 -7.77 -2.43 0.45
N VAL A 78 -8.78 -1.55 0.40
CA VAL A 78 -10.13 -1.80 0.94
C VAL A 78 -10.83 -2.86 0.11
N LEU A 79 -10.82 -2.72 -1.22
CA LEU A 79 -11.46 -3.66 -2.14
C LEU A 79 -10.81 -5.05 -2.04
N ALA A 80 -9.48 -5.13 -1.92
CA ALA A 80 -8.80 -6.40 -1.72
C ALA A 80 -9.20 -7.06 -0.39
N ARG A 81 -9.39 -6.26 0.67
CA ARG A 81 -9.84 -6.76 1.97
C ARG A 81 -11.28 -7.26 1.93
N GLU A 82 -12.18 -6.56 1.23
CA GLU A 82 -13.57 -6.97 0.99
C GLU A 82 -13.71 -8.29 0.22
N LEU A 83 -12.69 -8.65 -0.57
CA LEU A 83 -12.59 -9.93 -1.29
C LEU A 83 -11.84 -11.01 -0.50
N GLU A 84 -11.50 -10.76 0.78
CA GLU A 84 -10.70 -11.66 1.62
C GLU A 84 -9.36 -12.06 0.97
N MET A 85 -8.79 -11.16 0.15
CA MET A 85 -7.51 -11.36 -0.51
C MET A 85 -6.36 -10.96 0.43
N CYS A 86 -5.26 -11.71 0.33
CA CYS A 86 -4.01 -11.29 0.97
C CYS A 86 -3.37 -10.20 0.12
N TYR A 87 -3.36 -8.97 0.62
CA TYR A 87 -2.87 -7.80 -0.10
C TYR A 87 -1.75 -7.10 0.66
N ALA A 88 -0.66 -6.75 -0.02
CA ALA A 88 0.42 -5.93 0.51
C ALA A 88 1.00 -5.08 -0.61
N THR A 89 1.65 -3.98 -0.25
CA THR A 89 2.23 -3.04 -1.22
C THR A 89 3.73 -2.87 -1.01
N ILE A 90 4.46 -2.67 -2.12
CA ILE A 90 5.84 -2.19 -2.11
C ILE A 90 5.79 -0.76 -2.65
N CYS A 91 6.05 0.21 -1.78
CA CYS A 91 6.19 1.61 -2.17
C CYS A 91 7.66 1.93 -2.46
N PHE A 92 7.93 2.69 -3.52
CA PHE A 92 9.23 3.31 -3.75
C PHE A 92 9.07 4.83 -3.77
N VAL A 93 10.01 5.53 -3.15
CA VAL A 93 10.02 7.00 -3.15
C VAL A 93 10.56 7.49 -4.48
N SER A 94 9.68 8.09 -5.29
CA SER A 94 10.00 8.61 -6.63
C SER A 94 10.55 10.04 -6.60
N ASN A 95 10.12 10.85 -5.65
CA ASN A 95 10.57 12.22 -5.41
C ASN A 95 10.35 12.62 -3.94
N MET A 96 10.85 13.79 -3.56
CA MET A 96 10.53 14.43 -2.29
C MET A 96 9.36 15.39 -2.56
N ALA A 97 8.20 15.15 -1.97
CA ALA A 97 6.95 15.83 -2.28
C ALA A 97 7.01 17.38 -2.31
N ALA A 98 5.94 18.03 -2.76
CA ALA A 98 5.91 19.48 -2.96
C ALA A 98 6.36 20.26 -1.71
N GLY A 99 7.24 21.24 -1.90
CA GLY A 99 7.84 22.00 -0.79
C GLY A 99 9.06 21.35 -0.12
N MET A 100 9.32 20.06 -0.39
CA MET A 100 10.53 19.36 0.07
C MET A 100 11.63 19.29 -0.99
N GLN A 101 11.30 19.64 -2.25
CA GLN A 101 12.24 19.88 -3.35
C GLN A 101 11.76 21.07 -4.20
N GLN A 102 12.61 21.58 -5.08
CA GLN A 102 12.31 22.77 -5.87
C GLN A 102 11.18 22.59 -6.89
N ARG A 103 11.13 21.45 -7.60
CA ARG A 103 10.14 21.21 -8.66
C ARG A 103 9.84 19.72 -8.78
N LEU A 104 8.55 19.39 -8.91
CA LEU A 104 8.08 18.05 -9.24
C LEU A 104 7.83 17.90 -10.74
N THR A 105 8.05 16.71 -11.26
CA THR A 105 7.78 16.39 -12.68
C THR A 105 7.23 14.98 -12.83
N ALA A 106 6.46 14.71 -13.89
CA ALA A 106 6.06 13.32 -14.16
C ALA A 106 7.25 12.47 -14.64
N SER A 107 8.25 13.10 -15.28
CA SER A 107 9.41 12.41 -15.84
C SER A 107 10.35 11.85 -14.78
N GLU A 108 10.50 12.51 -13.62
CA GLU A 108 11.29 11.97 -12.51
C GLU A 108 10.69 10.66 -11.99
N VAL A 109 9.37 10.57 -11.89
CA VAL A 109 8.66 9.38 -11.41
C VAL A 109 8.93 8.21 -12.34
N VAL A 110 8.81 8.42 -13.65
CA VAL A 110 9.10 7.39 -14.66
C VAL A 110 10.57 6.98 -14.61
N LYS A 111 11.49 7.94 -14.44
CA LYS A 111 12.93 7.67 -14.35
C LYS A 111 13.26 6.79 -13.15
N VAL A 112 12.78 7.15 -11.96
CA VAL A 112 13.02 6.38 -10.73
C VAL A 112 12.33 5.01 -10.81
N ALA A 113 11.10 4.94 -11.33
CA ALA A 113 10.40 3.68 -11.54
C ALA A 113 11.23 2.71 -12.39
N LYS A 114 11.78 3.16 -13.53
CA LYS A 114 12.67 2.35 -14.38
C LYS A 114 13.91 1.85 -13.64
N GLN A 115 14.50 2.69 -12.77
CA GLN A 115 15.67 2.32 -11.97
C GLN A 115 15.34 1.30 -10.87
N LYS A 116 14.16 1.39 -10.26
CA LYS A 116 13.74 0.51 -9.15
C LYS A 116 13.08 -0.78 -9.61
N LEU A 117 12.51 -0.81 -10.81
CA LEU A 117 11.76 -1.95 -11.34
C LEU A 117 12.54 -3.27 -11.29
N PRO A 118 13.83 -3.37 -11.68
CA PRO A 118 14.56 -4.64 -11.60
C PRO A 118 14.67 -5.17 -10.17
N VAL A 119 14.92 -4.29 -9.20
CA VAL A 119 15.01 -4.65 -7.77
C VAL A 119 13.66 -5.12 -7.25
N ILE A 120 12.58 -4.38 -7.57
CA ILE A 120 11.21 -4.74 -7.17
C ILE A 120 10.82 -6.10 -7.77
N GLN A 121 11.09 -6.33 -9.07
CA GLN A 121 10.81 -7.60 -9.73
C GLN A 121 11.57 -8.76 -9.09
N GLN A 122 12.84 -8.56 -8.72
CA GLN A 122 13.63 -9.58 -8.05
C GLN A 122 13.05 -9.94 -6.68
N VAL A 123 12.70 -8.93 -5.86
CA VAL A 123 12.07 -9.12 -4.55
C VAL A 123 10.74 -9.85 -4.70
N LEU A 124 9.90 -9.44 -5.66
CA LEU A 124 8.60 -10.07 -5.91
C LEU A 124 8.74 -11.53 -6.34
N ARG A 125 9.63 -11.84 -7.29
CA ARG A 125 9.86 -13.22 -7.74
C ARG A 125 10.30 -14.13 -6.60
N GLU A 126 11.19 -13.66 -5.75
CA GLU A 126 11.67 -14.43 -4.60
C GLU A 126 10.60 -14.56 -3.52
N THR A 127 9.83 -13.50 -3.27
CA THR A 127 8.70 -13.54 -2.32
C THR A 127 7.68 -14.57 -2.78
N ILE A 128 7.29 -14.56 -4.06
CA ILE A 128 6.31 -15.50 -4.62
C ILE A 128 6.76 -16.96 -4.46
N LYS A 129 8.05 -17.25 -4.67
CA LYS A 129 8.60 -18.61 -4.48
C LYS A 129 8.48 -19.12 -3.04
N ASN A 130 8.52 -18.21 -2.07
CA ASN A 130 8.53 -18.53 -0.65
C ASN A 130 7.17 -18.27 0.02
N LEU A 131 6.11 -17.96 -0.75
CA LEU A 131 4.78 -17.81 -0.19
C LEU A 131 4.31 -19.14 0.40
N PRO A 132 3.70 -19.13 1.60
CA PRO A 132 3.13 -20.34 2.18
C PRO A 132 1.96 -20.82 1.30
N LYS A 133 1.82 -22.14 1.20
CA LYS A 133 0.69 -22.76 0.46
C LYS A 133 -0.64 -22.50 1.17
N ASP A 134 -0.61 -22.53 2.50
CA ASP A 134 -1.76 -22.28 3.36
C ASP A 134 -1.73 -20.85 3.89
N ARG A 135 -2.90 -20.23 4.03
CA ARG A 135 -3.04 -18.88 4.58
C ARG A 135 -3.26 -18.96 6.09
N ASN A 136 -2.33 -18.46 6.89
CA ASN A 136 -2.51 -18.36 8.35
C ASN A 136 -2.76 -16.93 8.83
N CYS A 137 -2.92 -15.98 7.90
CA CYS A 137 -3.27 -14.60 8.19
C CYS A 137 -4.79 -14.37 8.36
N PRO A 138 -5.19 -13.27 9.05
CA PRO A 138 -6.60 -12.92 9.23
C PRO A 138 -7.32 -12.52 7.94
N CYS A 139 -6.61 -12.29 6.83
CA CYS A 139 -7.21 -11.90 5.55
C CYS A 139 -8.26 -12.90 5.07
N ALA A 140 -8.06 -14.19 5.37
CA ALA A 140 -8.96 -15.28 4.97
C ALA A 140 -10.35 -15.24 5.60
N HIS A 141 -10.52 -14.43 6.64
CA HIS A 141 -11.73 -14.32 7.44
C HIS A 141 -12.11 -12.87 7.67
N ALA A 142 -11.67 -11.96 6.79
CA ALA A 142 -11.90 -10.53 6.95
C ALA A 142 -13.39 -10.15 6.97
N LEU A 143 -14.26 -10.98 6.39
CA LEU A 143 -15.71 -10.77 6.40
C LEU A 143 -16.41 -11.43 7.58
N ARG A 144 -15.69 -12.18 8.43
CA ARG A 144 -16.26 -12.74 9.65
C ARG A 144 -16.71 -11.57 10.52
N ASP A 145 -17.99 -11.58 10.88
CA ASP A 145 -18.65 -10.53 11.69
C ASP A 145 -18.67 -9.13 11.06
N ALA A 146 -18.28 -8.99 9.79
CA ALA A 146 -18.33 -7.71 9.06
C ALA A 146 -19.75 -7.32 8.64
N ARG A 147 -20.74 -8.19 8.84
CA ARG A 147 -22.15 -7.96 8.45
C ARG A 147 -23.03 -8.00 9.68
N PHE A 148 -23.90 -7.00 9.81
CA PHE A 148 -25.00 -7.06 10.76
C PHE A 148 -25.97 -8.16 10.34
N ARG A 149 -26.05 -9.24 11.13
CA ARG A 149 -27.18 -10.17 11.10
C ARG A 149 -28.22 -9.57 12.02
N GLY A 150 -29.24 -8.93 11.42
CA GLY A 150 -30.45 -8.52 12.16
C GLY A 150 -31.16 -9.74 12.75
#